data_AF-A0A7S3LK91-F1
#
_entry.id   AF-A0A7S3LK91-F1
#
_cell.length_a   1.000
_cell.length_b   1.000
_cell.length_c   1.000
_cell.angle_alpha   90.00
_cell.angle_beta   90.00
_cell.angle_gamma   90.00
#
_symmetry.space_group_name_H-M   'P 1'
#
loop_
_entity.id
_entity.type
_entity.pdbx_description
1 polymer ?
#
loop_
_entity_poly.entity_id
_entity_poly.type
_entity_poly.pdbx_seq_one_letter_code
_entity_poly.pdbx_strand_id
1 'polypeptide(L)'
;LQRSLRSQPSNKTKDSAAKELLRKEIETELISTFEKNGLLIPPSMEDLFVVQAFFFPKYLFKFLKSREQKRLEQDAEQALELEKEEKEKIALKTKQEKKQKKLELKRQAQAKQMRQKAEELEQKKKSEKENRRLEEQQKRTRKEFKDEILQYLNATNNHEVEFLFSNPSICSTEELFSILEKVKTILDASTDSKSAENVMKAHKTITLEYKRLSLQYEKHMVERFGIADSGQRKVSRPWSSEELSVLSKGLKKFPGGVRNRWLLISNYVNSQGITSFSRSPEECADQASSAKKSSKSFVDVKHTNTKPSRCESSFAETTGSTWSVTEQQQLENGLMTFTVADYPDVKERWKLI
;
A
#
# COMPACT_ATOMS: atom_id res chain seq x y z
N LEU A 1 -7.47 46.48 49.34
CA LEU A 1 -7.58 46.68 50.80
C LEU A 1 -6.17 46.69 51.39
N GLN A 2 -5.59 47.90 51.49
CA GLN A 2 -4.34 48.17 52.21
C GLN A 2 -4.59 48.08 53.72
N ARG A 3 -3.70 47.44 54.48
CA ARG A 3 -3.56 47.69 55.92
C ARG A 3 -2.10 47.95 56.24
N SER A 4 -1.82 49.24 56.41
CA SER A 4 -0.61 49.83 56.95
C SER A 4 -0.45 49.45 58.42
N LEU A 5 0.56 48.62 58.74
CA LEU A 5 1.02 48.40 60.11
C LEU A 5 2.27 49.27 60.35
N ARG A 6 2.05 50.33 61.13
CA ARG A 6 3.04 51.30 61.61
C ARG A 6 3.95 50.59 62.63
N SER A 7 5.21 50.33 62.29
CA SER A 7 6.17 49.74 63.22
C SER A 7 6.72 50.81 64.17
N GLN A 8 6.71 50.49 65.46
CA GLN A 8 7.36 51.27 66.51
C GLN A 8 8.89 51.11 66.38
N PRO A 9 9.70 52.18 66.47
CA PRO A 9 11.15 52.06 66.48
C PRO A 9 11.60 51.36 67.76
N SER A 10 12.03 50.10 67.63
CA SER A 10 12.49 49.30 68.76
C SER A 10 13.74 49.92 69.40
N ASN A 11 13.76 49.98 70.74
CA ASN A 11 14.87 50.43 71.60
C ASN A 11 16.21 49.67 71.41
N LYS A 12 16.38 48.87 70.36
CA LYS A 12 17.60 48.08 70.06
C LYS A 12 18.80 48.93 69.64
N THR A 13 18.60 50.15 69.12
CA THR A 13 19.70 51.00 68.61
C THR A 13 20.54 51.62 69.72
N LYS A 14 19.95 51.99 70.87
CA LYS A 14 20.69 52.56 72.01
C LYS A 14 21.59 51.53 72.69
N ASP A 15 21.08 50.30 72.81
CA ASP A 15 21.83 49.18 73.41
C ASP A 15 22.94 48.67 72.47
N SER A 16 22.79 48.85 71.15
CA SER A 16 23.83 48.58 70.15
C SER A 16 24.97 49.60 70.23
N ALA A 17 24.67 50.88 70.39
CA ALA A 17 25.69 51.93 70.45
C ALA A 17 26.56 51.84 71.71
N ALA A 18 25.96 51.48 72.86
CA ALA A 18 26.70 51.26 74.10
C ALA A 18 27.63 50.03 74.01
N LYS A 19 27.19 48.95 73.36
CA LYS A 19 28.02 47.76 73.11
C LYS A 19 29.16 48.03 72.14
N GLU A 20 28.94 48.88 71.14
CA GLU A 20 29.96 49.31 70.17
C GLU A 20 31.07 50.13 70.84
N LEU A 21 30.70 51.04 71.76
CA LEU A 21 31.64 51.85 72.54
C LEU A 21 32.51 50.99 73.45
N LEU A 22 31.89 50.07 74.19
CA LEU A 22 32.59 49.17 75.10
C LEU A 22 33.53 48.21 74.35
N ARG A 23 33.14 47.79 73.13
CA ARG A 23 34.00 47.01 72.23
C ARG A 23 35.23 47.81 71.79
N LYS A 24 35.06 49.07 71.39
CA LYS A 24 36.18 49.94 70.97
C LYS A 24 37.15 50.19 72.12
N GLU A 25 36.64 50.38 73.33
CA GLU A 25 37.45 50.64 74.52
C GLU A 25 38.29 49.41 74.90
N ILE A 26 37.69 48.22 74.88
CA ILE A 26 38.41 46.95 75.06
C ILE A 26 39.44 46.72 73.95
N GLU A 27 39.11 47.01 72.68
CA GLU A 27 40.06 46.91 71.56
C GLU A 27 41.25 47.85 71.75
N THR A 28 41.02 49.09 72.19
CA THR A 28 42.11 50.05 72.46
C THR A 28 42.98 49.63 73.65
N GLU A 29 42.40 49.06 74.70
CA GLU A 29 43.18 48.55 75.84
C GLU A 29 43.98 47.30 75.48
N LEU A 30 43.42 46.39 74.69
CA LEU A 30 44.13 45.21 74.18
C LEU A 30 45.28 45.60 73.26
N ILE A 31 45.08 46.53 72.34
CA ILE A 31 46.15 47.04 71.46
C ILE A 31 47.26 47.71 72.31
N SER A 32 46.89 48.55 73.27
CA SER A 32 47.84 49.21 74.19
C SER A 32 48.62 48.23 75.07
N THR A 33 48.00 47.14 75.53
CA THR A 33 48.68 46.10 76.32
C THR A 33 49.56 45.19 75.46
N PHE A 34 49.20 44.93 74.20
CA PHE A 34 50.05 44.22 73.25
C PHE A 34 51.28 45.04 72.84
N GLU A 35 51.12 46.34 72.60
CA GLU A 35 52.24 47.25 72.29
C GLU A 35 53.24 47.37 73.44
N LYS A 36 52.77 47.38 74.69
CA LYS A 36 53.62 47.47 75.88
C LYS A 36 54.43 46.19 76.17
N ASN A 37 53.96 45.03 75.73
CA ASN A 37 54.58 43.74 76.05
C ASN A 37 55.52 43.20 74.95
N GLY A 38 55.72 43.95 73.85
CA GLY A 38 56.79 43.67 72.87
C GLY A 38 56.65 42.37 72.06
N LEU A 39 55.49 41.69 72.09
CA LEU A 39 55.25 40.51 71.24
C LEU A 39 54.81 40.96 69.84
N LEU A 40 55.79 41.13 68.95
CA LEU A 40 55.65 41.48 67.54
C LEU A 40 55.29 40.29 66.64
N ILE A 41 54.55 39.31 67.16
CA ILE A 41 53.98 38.24 66.35
C ILE A 41 52.49 38.58 66.24
N PRO A 42 51.96 38.90 65.04
CA PRO A 42 50.53 39.11 64.88
C PRO A 42 49.85 37.85 65.42
N PRO A 43 48.87 37.99 66.34
CA PRO A 43 48.19 36.82 66.90
C PRO A 43 47.73 35.97 65.74
N SER A 44 48.07 34.68 65.78
CA SER A 44 47.64 33.77 64.74
C SER A 44 46.11 33.82 64.66
N MET A 45 45.54 33.47 63.51
CA MET A 45 44.08 33.40 63.38
C MET A 45 43.45 32.50 64.46
N GLU A 46 44.24 31.57 65.02
CA GLU A 46 43.87 30.69 66.12
C GLU A 46 43.84 31.45 67.47
N ASP A 47 44.83 32.31 67.75
CA ASP A 47 44.88 33.13 68.98
C ASP A 47 43.72 34.15 69.04
N LEU A 48 43.40 34.78 67.90
CA LEU A 48 42.24 35.67 67.77
C LEU A 48 40.92 34.92 67.99
N PHE A 49 40.85 33.65 67.59
CA PHE A 49 39.70 32.78 67.81
C PHE A 49 39.54 32.43 69.30
N VAL A 50 40.63 32.17 70.01
CA VAL A 50 40.64 31.88 71.45
C VAL A 50 40.14 33.08 72.25
N VAL A 51 40.59 34.30 71.92
CA VAL A 51 40.12 35.54 72.56
C VAL A 51 38.63 35.77 72.27
N GLN A 52 38.18 35.59 71.02
CA GLN A 52 36.75 35.69 70.69
C GLN A 52 35.89 34.60 71.35
N ALA A 53 36.43 33.39 71.54
CA ALA A 53 35.76 32.31 72.25
C ALA A 53 35.55 32.63 73.74
N PHE A 54 36.54 33.25 74.37
CA PHE A 54 36.51 33.59 75.79
C PHE A 54 35.56 34.77 76.08
N PHE A 55 35.63 35.84 75.29
CA PHE A 55 34.86 37.07 75.53
C PHE A 55 33.47 37.07 74.88
N PHE A 56 33.28 36.33 73.78
CA PHE A 56 32.02 36.33 73.01
C PHE A 56 31.55 34.91 72.63
N PRO A 57 31.38 34.00 73.61
CA PRO A 57 31.02 32.60 73.34
C PRO A 57 29.71 32.45 72.56
N LYS A 58 28.73 33.35 72.79
CA LYS A 58 27.46 33.37 72.05
C LYS A 58 27.62 33.75 70.58
N TYR A 59 28.59 34.60 70.25
CA TYR A 59 28.86 35.01 68.86
C TYR A 59 29.58 33.90 68.11
N LEU A 60 30.60 33.29 68.73
CA LEU A 60 31.33 32.16 68.17
C LEU A 60 30.42 30.97 67.89
N PHE A 61 29.53 30.63 68.84
CA PHE A 61 28.55 29.56 68.64
C PHE A 61 27.61 29.84 67.45
N LYS A 62 27.14 31.08 67.29
CA LYS A 62 26.31 31.47 66.14
C LYS A 62 27.10 31.41 64.82
N PHE A 63 28.35 31.85 64.82
CA PHE A 63 29.22 31.83 63.65
C PHE A 63 29.53 30.38 63.21
N LEU A 64 29.92 29.52 64.15
CA LEU A 64 30.15 28.10 63.90
C LEU A 64 28.88 27.40 63.42
N LYS A 65 27.74 27.63 64.07
CA LYS A 65 26.45 27.08 63.65
C LYS A 65 26.04 27.56 62.26
N SER A 66 26.26 28.82 61.91
CA SER A 66 25.99 29.36 60.58
C SER A 66 26.94 28.79 59.51
N ARG A 67 28.21 28.58 59.85
CA ARG A 67 29.19 27.96 58.95
C ARG A 67 28.89 26.48 58.71
N GLU A 68 28.47 25.76 59.74
CA GLU A 68 28.02 24.38 59.65
C GLU A 68 26.73 24.25 58.82
N GLN A 69 25.77 25.15 59.05
CA GLN A 69 24.54 25.21 58.26
C GLN A 69 24.81 25.48 56.77
N LYS A 70 25.76 26.37 56.44
CA LYS A 70 26.18 26.60 55.05
C LYS A 70 26.84 25.38 54.40
N ARG A 71 27.62 24.60 55.16
CA ARG A 71 28.21 23.34 54.64
C ARG A 71 27.13 22.31 54.36
N LEU A 72 26.17 22.15 55.28
CA LEU A 72 25.03 21.26 55.09
C LEU A 72 24.16 21.68 53.89
N GLU A 73 23.95 22.97 53.67
CA GLU A 73 23.24 23.50 52.49
C GLU A 73 24.01 23.19 51.19
N GLN A 74 25.34 23.37 51.17
CA GLN A 74 26.18 23.04 50.02
C GLN A 74 26.20 21.53 49.72
N ASP A 75 26.32 20.69 50.74
CA ASP A 75 26.31 19.23 50.59
C ASP A 75 24.93 18.75 50.10
N ALA A 76 23.84 19.37 50.58
CA ALA A 76 22.49 19.09 50.12
C ALA A 76 22.25 19.53 48.66
N GLU A 77 22.79 20.69 48.25
CA GLU A 77 22.74 21.15 46.85
C GLU A 77 23.51 20.21 45.92
N GLN A 78 24.72 19.79 46.30
CA GLN A 78 25.51 18.83 45.53
C GLN A 78 24.84 17.47 45.42
N ALA A 79 24.26 16.96 46.51
CA ALA A 79 23.50 15.71 46.48
C ALA A 79 22.29 15.79 45.53
N LEU A 80 21.59 16.92 45.52
CA LEU A 80 20.43 17.14 44.65
C LEU A 80 20.83 17.29 43.17
N GLU A 81 21.98 17.86 42.88
CA GLU A 81 22.53 17.96 41.51
C GLU A 81 22.97 16.59 40.98
N LEU A 82 23.67 15.79 41.79
CA LEU A 82 24.03 14.42 41.44
C LEU A 82 22.80 13.54 41.18
N GLU A 83 21.75 13.68 42.01
CA GLU A 83 20.49 12.95 41.81
C GLU A 83 19.79 13.36 40.50
N LYS A 84 19.83 14.64 40.12
CA LYS A 84 19.30 15.12 38.84
C LYS A 84 20.09 14.55 37.66
N GLU A 85 21.41 14.58 37.71
CA GLU A 85 22.26 14.02 36.65
C GLU A 85 22.04 12.51 36.48
N GLU A 86 21.90 11.77 37.58
CA GLU A 86 21.66 10.34 37.54
C GLU A 86 20.29 10.02 36.91
N LYS A 87 19.25 10.75 37.32
CA LYS A 87 17.91 10.64 36.71
C LYS A 87 17.93 10.97 35.21
N GLU A 88 18.70 11.98 34.79
CA GLU A 88 18.83 12.33 33.37
C GLU A 88 19.57 11.24 32.58
N LYS A 89 20.67 10.68 33.12
CA LYS A 89 21.40 9.56 32.50
C LYS A 89 20.51 8.33 32.36
N ILE A 90 19.70 8.00 33.37
CA ILE A 90 18.73 6.91 33.33
C ILE A 90 17.64 7.19 32.28
N ALA A 91 17.11 8.42 32.22
CA ALA A 91 16.11 8.81 31.23
C ALA A 91 16.66 8.73 29.78
N LEU A 92 17.92 9.11 29.57
CA LEU A 92 18.57 9.03 28.27
C LEU A 92 18.77 7.56 27.83
N LYS A 93 19.28 6.70 28.72
CA LYS A 93 19.47 5.26 28.46
C LYS A 93 18.14 4.58 28.13
N THR A 94 17.10 4.79 28.93
CA THR A 94 15.77 4.22 28.68
C THR A 94 15.16 4.72 27.36
N LYS A 95 15.40 5.98 26.97
CA LYS A 95 14.97 6.51 25.67
C LYS A 95 15.73 5.88 24.50
N GLN A 96 17.03 5.64 24.65
CA GLN A 96 17.84 4.95 23.63
C GLN A 96 17.43 3.49 23.46
N GLU A 97 17.23 2.75 24.55
CA GLU A 97 16.76 1.36 24.52
C GLU A 97 15.39 1.23 23.85
N LYS A 98 14.43 2.13 24.18
CA LYS A 98 13.12 2.16 23.52
C LYS A 98 13.24 2.39 22.01
N LYS A 99 14.15 3.26 21.57
CA LYS A 99 14.42 3.50 20.14
C LYS A 99 15.02 2.27 19.47
N GLN A 100 15.98 1.60 20.11
CA GLN A 100 16.59 0.37 19.59
C GLN A 100 15.57 -0.77 19.48
N LYS A 101 14.78 -1.03 20.53
CA LYS A 101 13.70 -2.03 20.52
C LYS A 101 12.66 -1.75 19.43
N LYS A 102 12.29 -0.47 19.22
CA LYS A 102 11.35 -0.08 18.15
C LYS A 102 11.95 -0.32 16.76
N LEU A 103 13.23 -0.02 16.56
CA LEU A 103 13.93 -0.27 15.29
C LEU A 103 14.03 -1.77 15.01
N GLU A 104 14.38 -2.57 16.02
CA GLU A 104 14.50 -4.02 15.89
C GLU A 104 13.14 -4.68 15.60
N LEU A 105 12.08 -4.26 16.30
CA LEU A 105 10.71 -4.73 16.03
C LEU A 105 10.29 -4.41 14.58
N LYS A 106 10.65 -3.22 14.08
CA LYS A 106 10.38 -2.84 12.67
C LYS A 106 11.15 -3.72 11.69
N ARG A 107 12.43 -4.04 11.97
CA ARG A 107 13.24 -4.96 11.14
C ARG A 107 12.68 -6.37 11.16
N GLN A 108 12.26 -6.87 12.32
CA GLN A 108 11.63 -8.19 12.44
C GLN A 108 10.28 -8.24 11.71
N ALA A 109 9.44 -7.21 11.81
CA ALA A 109 8.18 -7.12 11.08
C ALA A 109 8.40 -7.11 9.55
N GLN A 110 9.37 -6.31 9.07
CA GLN A 110 9.74 -6.29 7.65
C GLN A 110 10.29 -7.64 7.18
N ALA A 111 11.16 -8.29 7.96
CA ALA A 111 11.69 -9.61 7.64
C ALA A 111 10.58 -10.67 7.56
N LYS A 112 9.61 -10.64 8.49
CA LYS A 112 8.44 -11.53 8.45
C LYS A 112 7.57 -11.30 7.21
N GLN A 113 7.28 -10.04 6.86
CA GLN A 113 6.54 -9.72 5.64
C GLN A 113 7.26 -10.17 4.37
N MET A 114 8.58 -9.99 4.30
CA MET A 114 9.37 -10.44 3.15
C MET A 114 9.40 -11.97 3.04
N ARG A 115 9.48 -12.69 4.16
CA ARG A 115 9.39 -14.16 4.19
C ARG A 115 8.03 -14.66 3.72
N GLN A 116 6.93 -14.09 4.25
CA GLN A 116 5.58 -14.46 3.82
C GLN A 116 5.35 -14.22 2.32
N LYS A 117 5.81 -13.08 1.79
CA LYS A 117 5.72 -12.79 0.35
C LYS A 117 6.57 -13.75 -0.49
N ALA A 118 7.74 -14.16 -0.01
CA ALA A 118 8.58 -15.13 -0.69
C ALA A 118 7.93 -16.53 -0.71
N GLU A 119 7.36 -16.97 0.42
CA GLU A 119 6.62 -18.24 0.53
C GLU A 119 5.38 -18.25 -0.37
N GLU A 120 4.59 -17.17 -0.39
CA GLU A 120 3.42 -17.05 -1.27
C GLU A 120 3.82 -17.11 -2.75
N LEU A 121 4.90 -16.42 -3.13
CA LEU A 121 5.41 -16.46 -4.51
C LEU A 121 5.89 -17.87 -4.89
N GLU A 122 6.52 -18.59 -3.96
CA GLU A 122 6.97 -19.96 -4.19
C GLU A 122 5.79 -20.92 -4.33
N GLN A 123 4.76 -20.79 -3.49
CA GLN A 123 3.53 -21.56 -3.61
C GLN A 123 2.80 -21.30 -4.93
N LYS A 124 2.69 -20.03 -5.35
CA LYS A 124 2.12 -19.68 -6.67
C LYS A 124 2.89 -20.34 -7.80
N LYS A 125 4.23 -20.26 -7.80
CA LYS A 125 5.07 -20.93 -8.81
C LYS A 125 4.91 -22.44 -8.81
N LYS A 126 4.72 -23.08 -7.65
CA LYS A 126 4.46 -24.52 -7.55
C LYS A 126 3.10 -24.89 -8.15
N SER A 127 2.04 -24.16 -7.76
CA SER A 127 0.68 -24.37 -8.30
C SER A 127 0.57 -24.12 -9.81
N GLU A 128 1.26 -23.09 -10.32
CA GLU A 128 1.30 -22.79 -11.75
C GLU A 128 2.01 -23.89 -12.55
N LYS A 129 3.12 -24.41 -12.04
CA LYS A 129 3.82 -25.56 -12.65
C LYS A 129 2.96 -26.82 -12.65
N GLU A 130 2.22 -27.07 -11.58
CA GLU A 130 1.31 -28.21 -11.47
C GLU A 130 0.14 -28.09 -12.44
N ASN A 131 -0.52 -26.92 -12.50
CA ASN A 131 -1.58 -26.64 -13.46
C ASN A 131 -1.10 -26.78 -14.90
N ARG A 132 0.09 -26.28 -15.22
CA ARG A 132 0.69 -26.45 -16.54
C ARG A 132 0.93 -27.92 -16.89
N ARG A 133 1.39 -28.74 -15.95
CA ARG A 133 1.56 -30.19 -16.15
C ARG A 133 0.22 -30.87 -16.41
N LEU A 134 -0.81 -30.52 -15.65
CA LEU A 134 -2.16 -31.06 -15.83
C LEU A 134 -2.75 -30.67 -17.19
N GLU A 135 -2.58 -29.42 -17.61
CA GLU A 135 -3.05 -28.94 -18.91
C GLU A 135 -2.31 -29.65 -20.06
N GLU A 136 -1.00 -29.84 -19.95
CA GLU A 136 -0.20 -30.61 -20.92
C GLU A 136 -0.65 -32.07 -20.98
N GLN A 137 -0.94 -32.70 -19.83
CA GLN A 137 -1.47 -34.06 -19.78
C GLN A 137 -2.84 -34.15 -20.46
N GLN A 138 -3.76 -33.23 -20.17
CA GLN A 138 -5.08 -33.19 -20.82
C GLN A 138 -4.97 -33.00 -22.33
N LYS A 139 -4.06 -32.13 -22.80
CA LYS A 139 -3.81 -31.94 -24.23
C LYS A 139 -3.30 -33.21 -24.91
N ARG A 140 -2.38 -33.95 -24.25
CA ARG A 140 -1.87 -35.23 -24.76
C ARG A 140 -2.98 -36.27 -24.86
N THR A 141 -3.75 -36.47 -23.79
CA THR A 141 -4.86 -37.42 -23.76
C THR A 141 -5.93 -37.09 -24.81
N ARG A 142 -6.27 -35.80 -24.99
CA ARG A 142 -7.20 -35.37 -26.05
C ARG A 142 -6.67 -35.66 -27.45
N LYS A 143 -5.37 -35.44 -27.68
CA LYS A 143 -4.73 -35.74 -28.95
C LYS A 143 -4.75 -37.25 -29.22
N GLU A 144 -4.42 -38.07 -28.23
CA GLU A 144 -4.47 -39.54 -28.34
C GLU A 144 -5.88 -40.02 -28.71
N PHE A 145 -6.93 -39.51 -28.06
CA PHE A 145 -8.31 -39.87 -28.43
C PHE A 145 -8.73 -39.41 -29.80
N LYS A 146 -8.31 -38.21 -30.20
CA LYS A 146 -8.57 -37.70 -31.55
C LYS A 146 -7.95 -38.63 -32.59
N ASP A 147 -6.68 -38.98 -32.41
CA ASP A 147 -5.95 -39.84 -33.33
C ASP A 147 -6.58 -41.24 -33.39
N GLU A 148 -7.01 -41.78 -32.24
CA GLU A 148 -7.72 -43.07 -32.14
C GLU A 148 -9.06 -43.06 -32.90
N ILE A 149 -9.89 -42.02 -32.74
CA ILE A 149 -11.17 -41.91 -33.45
C ILE A 149 -10.98 -41.71 -34.95
N LEU A 150 -10.02 -40.89 -35.37
CA LEU A 150 -9.72 -40.70 -36.79
C LEU A 150 -9.24 -42.01 -37.42
N GLN A 151 -8.45 -42.81 -36.70
CA GLN A 151 -8.04 -44.14 -37.12
C GLN A 151 -9.23 -45.09 -37.28
N TYR A 152 -10.16 -45.11 -36.31
CA TYR A 152 -11.37 -45.94 -36.39
C TYR A 152 -12.28 -45.55 -37.56
N LEU A 153 -12.37 -44.26 -37.88
CA LEU A 153 -13.22 -43.76 -38.96
C LEU A 153 -12.58 -43.88 -40.35
N ASN A 154 -11.30 -44.28 -40.46
CA ASN A 154 -10.50 -44.18 -41.69
C ASN A 154 -10.60 -42.78 -42.35
N ALA A 155 -10.81 -41.74 -41.54
CA ALA A 155 -11.05 -40.38 -42.00
C ALA A 155 -9.83 -39.53 -41.68
N THR A 156 -9.25 -38.88 -42.68
CA THR A 156 -8.09 -38.00 -42.50
C THR A 156 -8.48 -36.59 -42.03
N ASN A 157 -9.76 -36.22 -42.13
CA ASN A 157 -10.24 -34.92 -41.67
C ASN A 157 -11.76 -34.93 -41.45
N ASN A 158 -12.18 -34.96 -40.18
CA ASN A 158 -13.56 -34.70 -39.82
C ASN A 158 -13.61 -33.43 -38.97
N HIS A 159 -14.19 -32.36 -39.51
CA HIS A 159 -14.29 -31.05 -38.84
C HIS A 159 -15.00 -31.16 -37.48
N GLU A 160 -15.97 -32.07 -37.34
CA GLU A 160 -16.73 -32.26 -36.09
C GLU A 160 -15.85 -32.87 -35.00
N VAL A 161 -15.00 -33.82 -35.38
CA VAL A 161 -13.97 -34.40 -34.51
C VAL A 161 -12.93 -33.30 -34.19
N GLU A 162 -12.40 -32.62 -35.19
CA GLU A 162 -11.41 -31.54 -34.97
C GLU A 162 -11.89 -30.52 -33.95
N PHE A 163 -13.14 -30.09 -34.08
CA PHE A 163 -13.74 -29.08 -33.22
C PHE A 163 -14.02 -29.57 -31.79
N LEU A 164 -14.51 -30.81 -31.63
CA LEU A 164 -14.74 -31.42 -30.30
C LEU A 164 -13.43 -31.65 -29.52
N PHE A 165 -12.39 -32.08 -30.22
CA PHE A 165 -11.11 -32.45 -29.59
C PHE A 165 -10.20 -31.24 -29.33
N SER A 166 -10.31 -30.19 -30.15
CA SER A 166 -9.51 -28.96 -30.00
C SER A 166 -10.06 -27.98 -28.96
N ASN A 167 -11.35 -28.07 -28.60
CA ASN A 167 -11.99 -27.11 -27.70
C ASN A 167 -12.36 -27.76 -26.34
N PRO A 168 -11.49 -27.66 -25.32
CA PRO A 168 -11.74 -28.27 -24.01
C PRO A 168 -12.94 -27.67 -23.26
N SER A 169 -13.36 -26.46 -23.63
CA SER A 169 -14.54 -25.81 -23.06
C SER A 169 -15.87 -26.39 -23.54
N ILE A 170 -15.88 -27.12 -24.65
CA ILE A 170 -17.10 -27.62 -25.31
C ILE A 170 -17.37 -29.07 -24.93
N CYS A 171 -16.30 -29.85 -24.71
CA CYS A 171 -16.40 -31.26 -24.37
C CYS A 171 -15.34 -31.58 -23.32
N SER A 172 -15.73 -32.07 -22.15
CA SER A 172 -14.83 -32.48 -21.08
C SER A 172 -14.03 -33.73 -21.46
N THR A 173 -12.97 -34.05 -20.74
CA THR A 173 -12.23 -35.30 -20.97
C THR A 173 -13.09 -36.53 -20.74
N GLU A 174 -13.97 -36.51 -19.73
CA GLU A 174 -14.90 -37.59 -19.40
C GLU A 174 -15.95 -37.81 -20.50
N GLU A 175 -16.46 -36.72 -21.07
CA GLU A 175 -17.40 -36.77 -22.20
C GLU A 175 -16.73 -37.35 -23.45
N LEU A 176 -15.46 -36.99 -23.71
CA LEU A 176 -14.69 -37.59 -24.80
C LEU A 176 -14.47 -39.10 -24.61
N PHE A 177 -14.18 -39.55 -23.39
CA PHE A 177 -14.10 -40.99 -23.07
C PHE A 177 -15.42 -41.70 -23.35
N SER A 178 -16.55 -41.12 -22.94
CA SER A 178 -17.87 -41.69 -23.19
C SER A 178 -18.18 -41.80 -24.69
N ILE A 179 -17.82 -40.77 -25.48
CA ILE A 179 -17.98 -40.81 -26.95
C ILE A 179 -17.11 -41.91 -27.55
N LEU A 180 -15.86 -42.04 -27.13
CA LEU A 180 -14.96 -43.08 -27.59
C LEU A 180 -15.49 -44.48 -27.29
N GLU A 181 -15.99 -44.72 -26.07
CA GLU A 181 -16.54 -46.02 -25.67
C GLU A 181 -17.79 -46.39 -26.49
N LYS A 182 -18.67 -45.41 -26.75
CA LYS A 182 -19.82 -45.60 -27.65
C LYS A 182 -19.39 -45.93 -29.08
N VAL A 183 -18.33 -45.31 -29.58
CA VAL A 183 -17.79 -45.59 -30.92
C VAL A 183 -17.18 -46.98 -30.98
N LYS A 184 -16.39 -47.37 -29.98
CA LYS A 184 -15.79 -48.71 -29.87
C LYS A 184 -16.85 -49.80 -29.82
N THR A 185 -17.85 -49.65 -28.94
CA THR A 185 -18.94 -50.64 -28.83
C THR A 185 -19.73 -50.82 -30.12
N ILE A 186 -19.97 -49.76 -30.90
CA ILE A 186 -20.61 -49.85 -32.23
C ILE A 186 -19.73 -50.62 -33.24
N LEU A 187 -18.42 -50.43 -33.20
CA LEU A 187 -17.49 -51.07 -34.12
C LEU A 187 -17.18 -52.52 -33.73
N ASP A 188 -17.18 -52.84 -32.44
CA ASP A 188 -16.91 -54.18 -31.90
C ASP A 188 -18.15 -55.10 -31.94
N ALA A 189 -19.35 -54.56 -32.08
CA ALA A 189 -20.61 -55.33 -32.15
C ALA A 189 -20.78 -56.19 -33.43
N SER A 190 -19.80 -56.20 -34.34
CA SER A 190 -19.84 -56.99 -35.57
C SER A 190 -18.59 -57.85 -35.73
N THR A 191 -18.77 -59.06 -36.27
CA THR A 191 -17.69 -59.94 -36.71
C THR A 191 -16.84 -59.34 -37.83
N ASP A 192 -17.37 -58.31 -38.52
CA ASP A 192 -16.65 -57.52 -39.51
C ASP A 192 -16.58 -56.07 -39.03
N SER A 193 -15.63 -55.83 -38.11
CA SER A 193 -15.40 -54.56 -37.38
C SER A 193 -15.24 -53.32 -38.28
N LYS A 194 -15.10 -53.50 -39.59
CA LYS A 194 -14.95 -52.45 -40.62
C LYS A 194 -16.09 -52.40 -41.64
N SER A 195 -17.24 -53.02 -41.35
CA SER A 195 -18.42 -52.85 -42.18
C SER A 195 -18.75 -51.35 -42.32
N ALA A 196 -18.92 -50.89 -43.57
CA ALA A 196 -19.21 -49.49 -43.88
C ALA A 196 -20.45 -48.97 -43.13
N GLU A 197 -21.39 -49.86 -42.81
CA GLU A 197 -22.58 -49.53 -42.04
C GLU A 197 -22.26 -49.13 -40.59
N ASN A 198 -21.33 -49.82 -39.93
CA ASN A 198 -20.94 -49.52 -38.55
C ASN A 198 -20.08 -48.26 -38.47
N VAL A 199 -19.21 -48.04 -39.46
CA VAL A 199 -18.45 -46.78 -39.58
C VAL A 199 -19.40 -45.59 -39.76
N MET A 200 -20.44 -45.72 -40.59
CA MET A 200 -21.48 -44.69 -40.73
C MET A 200 -22.28 -44.48 -39.44
N LYS A 201 -22.63 -45.55 -38.71
CA LYS A 201 -23.29 -45.43 -37.39
C LYS A 201 -22.40 -44.72 -36.37
N ALA A 202 -21.12 -45.07 -36.29
CA ALA A 202 -20.14 -44.41 -35.42
C ALA A 202 -19.99 -42.93 -35.77
N HIS A 203 -19.90 -42.60 -37.06
CA HIS A 203 -19.84 -41.21 -37.53
C HIS A 203 -21.09 -40.42 -37.12
N LYS A 204 -22.28 -40.99 -37.35
CA LYS A 204 -23.56 -40.37 -36.96
C LYS A 204 -23.64 -40.12 -35.45
N THR A 205 -23.14 -41.05 -34.63
CA THR A 205 -23.06 -40.88 -33.17
C THR A 205 -22.19 -39.68 -32.79
N ILE A 206 -21.01 -39.55 -33.40
CA ILE A 206 -20.10 -38.41 -33.16
C ILE A 206 -20.76 -37.09 -33.57
N THR A 207 -21.39 -37.04 -34.74
CA THR A 207 -22.10 -35.84 -35.22
C THR A 207 -23.24 -35.43 -34.28
N LEU A 208 -23.98 -36.40 -33.74
CA LEU A 208 -25.08 -36.14 -32.81
C LEU A 208 -24.57 -35.61 -31.46
N GLU A 209 -23.51 -36.20 -30.91
CA GLU A 209 -22.88 -35.74 -29.68
C GLU A 209 -22.27 -34.34 -29.85
N TYR A 210 -21.65 -34.08 -31.00
CA TYR A 210 -21.18 -32.74 -31.36
C TYR A 210 -22.30 -31.69 -31.30
N LYS A 211 -23.45 -31.98 -31.93
CA LYS A 211 -24.61 -31.07 -31.92
C LYS A 211 -25.17 -30.90 -30.50
N ARG A 212 -25.23 -31.96 -29.71
CA ARG A 212 -25.68 -31.90 -28.31
C ARG A 212 -24.78 -30.99 -27.46
N LEU A 213 -23.47 -31.23 -27.51
CA LEU A 213 -22.48 -30.52 -26.70
C LEU A 213 -22.32 -29.06 -27.13
N SER A 214 -22.33 -28.78 -28.43
CA SER A 214 -22.30 -27.40 -28.93
C SER A 214 -23.52 -26.59 -28.49
N LEU A 215 -24.72 -27.17 -28.51
CA LEU A 215 -25.93 -26.53 -28.00
C LEU A 215 -25.89 -26.32 -26.48
N GLN A 216 -25.38 -27.29 -25.72
CA GLN A 216 -25.21 -27.14 -24.28
C GLN A 216 -24.20 -26.03 -23.95
N TYR A 217 -23.08 -25.98 -24.67
CA TYR A 217 -22.09 -24.93 -24.54
C TYR A 217 -22.67 -23.55 -24.85
N GLU A 218 -23.46 -23.43 -25.92
CA GLU A 218 -24.13 -22.18 -26.28
C GLU A 218 -25.14 -21.74 -25.21
N LYS A 219 -25.95 -22.66 -24.68
CA LYS A 219 -26.86 -22.38 -23.55
C LYS A 219 -26.12 -21.93 -22.31
N HIS A 220 -25.07 -22.66 -21.92
CA HIS A 220 -24.29 -22.33 -20.73
C HIS A 220 -23.53 -21.00 -20.88
N MET A 221 -23.08 -20.66 -22.08
CA MET A 221 -22.53 -19.32 -22.39
C MET A 221 -23.60 -18.24 -22.21
N VAL A 222 -24.81 -18.45 -22.72
CA VAL A 222 -25.95 -17.52 -22.59
C VAL A 222 -26.35 -17.32 -21.12
N GLU A 223 -26.41 -18.38 -20.33
CA GLU A 223 -26.73 -18.33 -18.90
C GLU A 223 -25.64 -17.66 -18.07
N ARG A 224 -24.37 -18.03 -18.29
CA ARG A 224 -23.22 -17.48 -17.54
C ARG A 224 -23.02 -15.99 -17.79
N PHE A 225 -23.36 -15.51 -18.99
CA PHE A 225 -23.26 -14.10 -19.37
C PHE A 225 -24.61 -13.36 -19.33
N GLY A 226 -25.67 -13.99 -18.81
CA GLY A 226 -26.94 -13.33 -18.51
C GLY A 226 -27.64 -12.72 -19.72
N ILE A 227 -27.73 -13.46 -20.83
CA ILE A 227 -28.48 -13.01 -22.02
C ILE A 227 -29.90 -13.56 -21.92
N ALA A 228 -30.80 -12.80 -21.28
CA ALA A 228 -32.22 -13.12 -21.23
C ALA A 228 -32.85 -12.99 -22.62
N ASP A 229 -33.58 -14.03 -23.00
CA ASP A 229 -34.46 -14.14 -24.15
C ASP A 229 -35.51 -13.00 -24.14
N SER A 230 -35.28 -11.99 -24.97
CA SER A 230 -36.34 -11.07 -25.40
C SER A 230 -36.26 -10.97 -26.92
N GLY A 231 -37.34 -11.41 -27.55
CA GLY A 231 -37.40 -11.72 -28.97
C GLY A 231 -36.93 -10.59 -29.88
N GLN A 232 -36.38 -11.04 -31.01
CA GLN A 232 -36.17 -10.25 -32.22
C GLN A 232 -35.25 -9.03 -32.09
N ARG A 233 -34.02 -9.24 -31.62
CA ARG A 233 -32.85 -8.53 -32.17
C ARG A 233 -31.74 -9.54 -32.35
N LYS A 234 -31.15 -9.63 -33.55
CA LYS A 234 -29.99 -10.47 -33.82
C LYS A 234 -28.96 -10.21 -32.70
N VAL A 235 -28.68 -11.26 -31.93
CA VAL A 235 -27.93 -11.22 -30.68
C VAL A 235 -26.49 -10.81 -30.97
N SER A 236 -26.16 -9.53 -30.75
CA SER A 236 -24.78 -9.05 -30.85
C SER A 236 -23.98 -9.57 -29.64
N ARG A 237 -23.09 -10.52 -29.91
CA ARG A 237 -22.19 -11.13 -28.91
C ARG A 237 -21.28 -10.07 -28.28
N PRO A 238 -20.90 -10.19 -26.99
CA PRO A 238 -20.04 -9.22 -26.32
C PRO A 238 -18.68 -9.12 -27.04
N TRP A 239 -18.16 -7.90 -27.12
CA TRP A 239 -16.88 -7.61 -27.77
C TRP A 239 -15.75 -7.76 -26.77
N SER A 240 -14.71 -8.51 -27.14
CA SER A 240 -13.49 -8.59 -26.35
C SER A 240 -12.68 -7.28 -26.44
N SER A 241 -11.82 -7.02 -25.45
CA SER A 241 -10.96 -5.83 -25.45
C SER A 241 -10.05 -5.78 -26.69
N GLU A 242 -9.54 -6.94 -27.12
CA GLU A 242 -8.70 -7.06 -28.32
C GLU A 242 -9.52 -6.80 -29.59
N GLU A 243 -10.74 -7.32 -29.68
CA GLU A 243 -11.67 -7.06 -30.79
C GLU A 243 -12.03 -5.58 -30.90
N LEU A 244 -12.24 -4.89 -29.77
CA LEU A 244 -12.51 -3.45 -29.75
C LEU A 244 -11.30 -2.63 -30.22
N SER A 245 -10.09 -3.05 -29.85
CA SER A 245 -8.85 -2.42 -30.33
C SER A 245 -8.71 -2.55 -31.85
N VAL A 246 -9.00 -3.74 -32.38
CA VAL A 246 -8.98 -4.01 -33.82
C VAL A 246 -10.08 -3.23 -34.55
N LEU A 247 -11.30 -3.21 -34.00
CA LEU A 247 -12.40 -2.42 -34.54
C LEU A 247 -12.04 -0.93 -34.59
N SER A 248 -11.43 -0.39 -33.53
CA SER A 248 -10.97 1.00 -33.48
C SER A 248 -9.91 1.29 -34.56
N LYS A 249 -8.96 0.38 -34.77
CA LYS A 249 -7.99 0.47 -35.87
C LYS A 249 -8.67 0.41 -37.25
N GLY A 250 -9.64 -0.47 -37.42
CA GLY A 250 -10.44 -0.58 -38.64
C GLY A 250 -11.23 0.71 -38.94
N LEU A 251 -11.81 1.32 -37.91
CA LEU A 251 -12.54 2.59 -38.02
C LEU A 251 -11.64 3.76 -38.44
N LYS A 252 -10.37 3.78 -38.01
CA LYS A 252 -9.36 4.76 -38.45
C LYS A 252 -8.91 4.49 -39.89
N LYS A 253 -8.70 3.21 -40.24
CA LYS A 253 -8.23 2.78 -41.57
C LYS A 253 -9.26 3.03 -42.66
N PHE A 254 -10.54 2.87 -42.35
CA PHE A 254 -11.66 3.11 -43.26
C PHE A 254 -12.53 4.24 -42.70
N PRO A 255 -12.27 5.52 -43.05
CA PRO A 255 -13.03 6.67 -42.55
C PRO A 255 -14.46 6.74 -43.13
N GLY A 256 -15.27 7.69 -42.63
CA GLY A 256 -16.62 7.93 -43.16
C GLY A 256 -16.59 8.42 -44.61
N GLY A 257 -17.52 7.96 -45.44
CA GLY A 257 -17.60 8.29 -46.88
C GLY A 257 -17.15 7.15 -47.81
N VAL A 258 -16.50 6.11 -47.27
CA VAL A 258 -16.12 4.91 -48.03
C VAL A 258 -17.35 4.03 -48.30
N ARG A 259 -17.60 3.67 -49.57
CA ARG A 259 -18.69 2.74 -49.94
C ARG A 259 -18.41 1.36 -49.34
N ASN A 260 -19.45 0.71 -48.81
CA ASN A 260 -19.35 -0.61 -48.15
C ASN A 260 -18.35 -0.63 -46.97
N ARG A 261 -18.15 0.50 -46.29
CA ARG A 261 -17.24 0.65 -45.15
C ARG A 261 -17.36 -0.49 -44.14
N TRP A 262 -18.58 -0.84 -43.74
CA TRP A 262 -18.81 -1.85 -42.71
C TRP A 262 -18.40 -3.26 -43.13
N LEU A 263 -18.51 -3.58 -44.42
CA LEU A 263 -18.03 -4.85 -44.98
C LEU A 263 -16.50 -4.93 -44.97
N LEU A 264 -15.83 -3.82 -45.29
CA LEU A 264 -14.37 -3.74 -45.21
C LEU A 264 -13.87 -3.85 -43.76
N ILE A 265 -14.57 -3.21 -42.83
CA ILE A 265 -14.25 -3.28 -41.40
C ILE A 265 -14.48 -4.70 -40.85
N SER A 266 -15.60 -5.35 -41.17
CA SER A 266 -15.87 -6.71 -40.70
C SER A 266 -14.82 -7.69 -41.24
N ASN A 267 -14.47 -7.59 -42.52
CA ASN A 267 -13.42 -8.42 -43.12
C ASN A 267 -12.06 -8.18 -42.45
N TYR A 268 -11.73 -6.91 -42.15
CA TYR A 268 -10.50 -6.56 -41.47
C TYR A 268 -10.43 -7.09 -40.03
N VAL A 269 -11.53 -7.06 -39.29
CA VAL A 269 -11.63 -7.62 -37.92
C VAL A 269 -11.47 -9.14 -37.96
N ASN A 270 -12.18 -9.80 -38.88
CA ASN A 270 -12.14 -11.27 -39.01
C ASN A 270 -10.79 -11.78 -39.50
N SER A 271 -10.09 -11.00 -40.34
CA SER A 271 -8.79 -11.40 -40.87
C SER A 271 -7.65 -11.34 -39.84
N GLN A 272 -7.85 -10.73 -38.67
CA GLN A 272 -6.80 -10.69 -37.64
C GLN A 272 -6.65 -12.01 -36.88
N GLY A 273 -7.58 -12.97 -37.04
CA GLY A 273 -7.53 -14.26 -36.33
C GLY A 273 -7.68 -14.17 -34.81
N ILE A 274 -7.95 -12.96 -34.29
CA ILE A 274 -8.19 -12.67 -32.87
C ILE A 274 -9.58 -13.16 -32.46
N THR A 275 -10.50 -13.25 -33.42
CA THR A 275 -11.87 -13.66 -33.21
C THR A 275 -12.00 -15.17 -33.44
N SER A 276 -12.51 -15.92 -32.46
CA SER A 276 -12.89 -17.33 -32.68
C SER A 276 -14.11 -17.46 -33.62
N PHE A 277 -14.79 -16.35 -33.94
CA PHE A 277 -16.00 -16.30 -34.75
C PHE A 277 -16.01 -15.07 -35.67
N SER A 278 -16.59 -15.18 -36.86
CA SER A 278 -16.66 -14.06 -37.80
C SER A 278 -17.71 -13.02 -37.36
N ARG A 279 -17.29 -11.76 -37.20
CA ARG A 279 -18.13 -10.58 -36.95
C ARG A 279 -18.77 -10.08 -38.23
N SER A 280 -20.04 -9.69 -38.15
CA SER A 280 -20.80 -9.18 -39.30
C SER A 280 -20.63 -7.65 -39.48
N PRO A 281 -20.91 -7.11 -40.68
CA PRO A 281 -20.90 -5.66 -40.92
C PRO A 281 -21.88 -4.89 -40.02
N GLU A 282 -23.05 -5.48 -39.73
CA GLU A 282 -24.10 -4.90 -38.87
C GLU A 282 -23.59 -4.76 -37.43
N GLU A 283 -22.97 -5.81 -36.88
CA GLU A 283 -22.40 -5.80 -35.52
C GLU A 283 -21.26 -4.78 -35.37
N CYS A 284 -20.41 -4.64 -36.39
CA CYS A 284 -19.33 -3.64 -36.39
C CYS A 284 -19.89 -2.21 -36.37
N ALA A 285 -21.00 -1.97 -37.07
CA ALA A 285 -21.67 -0.69 -37.13
C ALA A 285 -22.32 -0.34 -35.78
N ASP A 286 -23.05 -1.29 -35.21
CA ASP A 286 -23.74 -1.13 -33.93
C ASP A 286 -22.74 -0.86 -32.81
N GLN A 287 -21.65 -1.64 -32.73
CA GLN A 287 -20.64 -1.45 -31.70
C GLN A 287 -19.89 -0.12 -31.84
N ALA A 288 -19.56 0.27 -33.09
CA ALA A 288 -18.93 1.57 -33.35
C ALA A 288 -19.84 2.74 -32.96
N SER A 289 -21.17 2.57 -33.06
CA SER A 289 -22.15 3.56 -32.61
C SER A 289 -22.27 3.61 -31.08
N SER A 290 -22.22 2.45 -30.43
CA SER A 290 -22.29 2.32 -28.97
C SER A 290 -21.05 2.90 -28.28
N ALA A 291 -19.85 2.68 -28.83
CA ALA A 291 -18.61 3.28 -28.35
C ALA A 291 -18.59 4.83 -28.46
N LYS A 292 -19.33 5.40 -29.42
CA LYS A 292 -19.52 6.85 -29.55
C LYS A 292 -20.56 7.41 -28.57
N LYS A 293 -21.52 6.59 -28.14
CA LYS A 293 -22.55 6.98 -27.17
C LYS A 293 -21.99 6.98 -25.75
N SER A 294 -21.19 5.98 -25.38
CA SER A 294 -20.51 5.92 -24.07
C SER A 294 -19.48 7.03 -23.86
N SER A 295 -18.94 7.62 -24.93
CA SER A 295 -18.08 8.80 -24.86
C SER A 295 -18.83 10.15 -24.89
N LYS A 296 -20.11 10.16 -25.28
CA LYS A 296 -20.96 11.36 -25.29
C LYS A 296 -21.75 11.58 -24.00
N SER A 297 -21.93 10.55 -23.16
CA SER A 297 -22.64 10.66 -21.88
C SER A 297 -21.84 11.34 -20.76
N PHE A 298 -20.66 11.89 -21.04
CA PHE A 298 -19.85 12.66 -20.08
C PHE A 298 -19.70 14.15 -20.45
N VAL A 299 -20.36 14.62 -21.52
CA VAL A 299 -20.29 16.03 -21.95
C VAL A 299 -21.69 16.55 -22.25
N ASP A 300 -22.52 16.67 -21.22
CA ASP A 300 -23.66 17.61 -21.22
C ASP A 300 -24.19 17.79 -19.78
N VAL A 301 -23.46 18.56 -18.98
CA VAL A 301 -24.05 19.37 -17.89
C VAL A 301 -23.46 20.76 -18.00
N LYS A 302 -24.05 21.60 -18.85
CA LYS A 302 -23.75 23.03 -18.95
C LYS A 302 -24.84 23.82 -18.22
N HIS A 303 -24.43 24.45 -17.13
CA HIS A 303 -24.86 25.74 -16.59
C HIS A 303 -26.37 26.03 -16.40
N THR A 304 -26.80 26.08 -15.14
CA THR A 304 -27.54 27.24 -14.62
C THR A 304 -26.98 27.67 -13.27
N ASN A 305 -27.19 28.95 -12.99
CA ASN A 305 -26.39 29.85 -12.18
C ASN A 305 -27.08 30.09 -10.81
N THR A 306 -26.40 29.91 -9.67
CA THR A 306 -26.71 30.64 -8.43
C THR A 306 -25.52 30.70 -7.47
N LYS A 307 -25.38 31.88 -6.85
CA LYS A 307 -24.26 32.46 -6.10
C LYS A 307 -23.84 31.74 -4.78
N PRO A 308 -22.68 32.11 -4.20
CA PRO A 308 -21.96 31.30 -3.22
C PRO A 308 -22.39 31.57 -1.78
N SER A 309 -22.43 30.52 -0.96
CA SER A 309 -22.41 30.63 0.49
C SER A 309 -21.20 29.90 1.08
N ARG A 310 -20.37 30.71 1.71
CA ARG A 310 -19.23 30.44 2.58
C ARG A 310 -19.57 29.42 3.67
N CYS A 311 -18.70 28.44 3.89
CA CYS A 311 -18.30 28.01 5.24
C CYS A 311 -17.01 27.19 5.20
N GLU A 312 -16.03 27.69 5.94
CA GLU A 312 -14.81 26.99 6.34
C GLU A 312 -15.16 25.84 7.29
N SER A 313 -14.47 24.71 7.16
CA SER A 313 -13.93 23.98 8.31
C SER A 313 -13.03 22.85 7.82
N SER A 314 -11.76 22.99 8.18
CA SER A 314 -10.69 22.02 8.16
C SER A 314 -11.05 20.66 8.77
N PHE A 315 -10.67 19.56 8.10
CA PHE A 315 -10.05 18.43 8.78
C PHE A 315 -9.13 17.70 7.80
N ALA A 316 -7.83 17.77 8.07
CA ALA A 316 -6.80 17.06 7.33
C ALA A 316 -6.75 15.62 7.84
N GLU A 317 -6.98 14.65 6.95
CA GLU A 317 -6.60 13.27 7.20
C GLU A 317 -6.06 12.63 5.92
N THR A 318 -4.76 12.36 5.96
CA THR A 318 -3.95 11.77 4.91
C THR A 318 -4.13 10.26 4.92
N THR A 319 -5.07 9.72 4.13
CA THR A 319 -5.07 8.31 3.72
C THR A 319 -5.72 8.13 2.34
N GLY A 320 -4.91 7.75 1.35
CA GLY A 320 -5.39 7.10 0.13
C GLY A 320 -6.15 7.97 -0.87
N SER A 321 -5.63 9.16 -1.20
CA SER A 321 -6.22 10.05 -2.22
C SER A 321 -6.43 9.29 -3.53
N THR A 322 -7.68 8.96 -3.77
CA THR A 322 -8.15 8.39 -5.03
C THR A 322 -8.03 9.52 -6.05
N TRP A 323 -7.23 9.29 -7.10
CA TRP A 323 -6.99 10.29 -8.14
C TRP A 323 -8.29 10.93 -8.60
N SER A 324 -8.39 12.25 -8.54
CA SER A 324 -9.55 12.93 -9.10
C SER A 324 -9.53 12.84 -10.62
N VAL A 325 -10.71 12.85 -11.24
CA VAL A 325 -10.84 12.81 -12.71
C VAL A 325 -10.08 13.97 -13.37
N THR A 326 -10.04 15.13 -12.73
CA THR A 326 -9.27 16.30 -13.17
C THR A 326 -7.76 16.09 -13.11
N GLU A 327 -7.24 15.48 -12.05
CA GLU A 327 -5.80 15.18 -11.93
C GLU A 327 -5.39 14.12 -12.96
N GLN A 328 -6.23 13.08 -13.16
CA GLN A 328 -5.99 12.05 -14.17
C GLN A 328 -5.96 12.65 -15.58
N GLN A 329 -6.89 13.58 -15.88
CA GLN A 329 -6.93 14.26 -17.17
C GLN A 329 -5.73 15.19 -17.38
N GLN A 330 -5.24 15.85 -16.33
CA GLN A 330 -4.03 16.67 -16.39
C GLN A 330 -2.79 15.82 -16.66
N LEU A 331 -2.67 14.66 -16.00
CA LEU A 331 -1.59 13.70 -16.25
C LEU A 331 -1.62 13.19 -17.70
N GLU A 332 -2.80 12.82 -18.20
CA GLU A 332 -2.96 12.36 -19.59
C GLU A 332 -2.59 13.46 -20.60
N ASN A 333 -2.98 14.71 -20.34
CA ASN A 333 -2.59 15.84 -21.17
C ASN A 333 -1.07 16.10 -21.12
N GLY A 334 -0.45 16.01 -19.94
CA GLY A 334 0.99 16.13 -19.80
C GLY A 334 1.74 15.03 -20.57
N LEU A 335 1.28 13.78 -20.47
CA LEU A 335 1.86 12.64 -21.18
C LEU A 335 1.73 12.76 -22.71
N MET A 336 0.67 13.41 -23.20
CA MET A 336 0.46 13.68 -24.63
C MET A 336 1.27 14.89 -25.13
N THR A 337 1.47 15.90 -24.28
CA THR A 337 2.22 17.11 -24.62
C THR A 337 3.72 16.84 -24.63
N PHE A 338 4.20 16.07 -23.65
CA PHE A 338 5.60 15.68 -23.54
C PHE A 338 5.74 14.23 -23.97
N THR A 339 6.00 14.00 -25.26
CA THR A 339 6.12 12.65 -25.81
C THR A 339 7.51 12.06 -25.59
N VAL A 340 7.64 10.73 -25.73
CA VAL A 340 8.94 10.04 -25.66
C VAL A 340 9.87 10.46 -26.80
N ALA A 341 9.31 10.92 -27.93
CA ALA A 341 10.10 11.36 -29.07
C ALA A 341 10.80 12.71 -28.79
N ASP A 342 10.13 13.61 -28.07
CA ASP A 342 10.66 14.94 -27.75
C ASP A 342 11.57 14.92 -26.52
N TYR A 343 11.31 14.00 -25.57
CA TYR A 343 12.07 13.85 -24.32
C TYR A 343 12.43 12.37 -24.07
N PRO A 344 13.57 11.88 -24.61
CA PRO A 344 14.00 10.49 -24.47
C PRO A 344 14.41 10.10 -23.04
N ASP A 345 14.89 11.06 -22.23
CA ASP A 345 15.18 10.81 -20.82
C ASP A 345 13.88 10.81 -20.00
N VAL A 346 13.55 9.62 -19.50
CA VAL A 346 12.36 9.36 -18.68
C VAL A 346 12.34 10.25 -17.43
N LYS A 347 13.47 10.51 -16.77
CA LYS A 347 13.51 11.31 -15.54
C LYS A 347 13.25 12.78 -15.78
N GLU A 348 13.71 13.30 -16.92
CA GLU A 348 13.46 14.70 -17.28
C GLU A 348 12.03 14.90 -17.76
N ARG A 349 11.51 13.93 -18.53
CA ARG A 349 10.12 13.93 -18.98
C ARG A 349 9.12 13.96 -17.81
N TRP A 350 9.32 13.15 -16.78
CA TRP A 350 8.48 13.13 -15.58
C TRP A 350 8.63 14.37 -14.68
N LYS A 351 9.62 15.24 -14.91
CA LYS A 351 9.71 16.53 -14.22
C LYS A 351 8.90 17.62 -14.94
N LEU A 352 8.63 17.44 -16.22
CA LEU A 352 7.86 18.37 -17.06
C LEU A 352 6.35 18.08 -17.02
N ILE A 353 5.99 16.81 -16.78
CA ILE A 353 4.63 16.33 -16.50
C ILE A 353 4.35 16.54 -15.00
#